data_AF-A0A330MQP7-F1
#
_entry.id   AF-A0A330MQP7-F1
#
_cell.length_a   1.000
_cell.length_b   1.000
_cell.length_c   1.000
_cell.angle_alpha   90.00
_cell.angle_beta   90.00
_cell.angle_gamma   90.00
#
_symmetry.space_group_name_H-M   'P 1'
#
loop_
_entity.id
_entity.type
_entity.pdbx_description
1 polymer ?
#
loop_
_entity_poly.entity_id
_entity_poly.type
_entity_poly.pdbx_seq_one_letter_code
_entity_poly.pdbx_strand_id
1 'polypeptide(L)'
;MTITKLIKIALAILFFLCLLNMPYGYYQLVRFLAFIGFGYIAYQANQENNNTAKIIYAALALLFQPFVKIALGRELWNIVDVLVAIGLLISIFQKRKTTMEKPNSRK
;
A
#
# COMPACT_ATOMS: atom_id res chain seq x y z
N MET A 1 5.19 -10.76 -14.66
CA MET A 1 4.45 -10.18 -13.52
C MET A 1 5.49 -9.57 -12.59
N THR A 2 5.55 -8.24 -12.43
CA THR A 2 6.56 -7.63 -11.54
C THR A 2 6.26 -7.98 -10.09
N ILE A 3 7.29 -8.24 -9.28
CA ILE A 3 7.18 -8.65 -7.86
C ILE A 3 6.25 -7.70 -7.07
N THR A 4 6.29 -6.39 -7.35
CA THR A 4 5.39 -5.43 -6.71
C THR A 4 3.92 -5.59 -7.05
N LYS A 5 3.57 -6.03 -8.26
CA LYS A 5 2.16 -6.36 -8.57
C LYS A 5 1.67 -7.52 -7.73
N LEU A 6 2.51 -8.53 -7.54
CA LEU A 6 2.16 -9.69 -6.71
C LEU A 6 1.93 -9.27 -5.25
N ILE A 7 2.80 -8.43 -4.69
CA ILE A 7 2.66 -7.89 -3.32
C ILE A 7 1.37 -7.06 -3.20
N LYS A 8 1.07 -6.18 -4.16
CA LYS A 8 -0.17 -5.37 -4.14
C LYS A 8 -1.42 -6.25 -4.18
N ILE A 9 -1.43 -7.30 -5.00
CA ILE A 9 -2.56 -8.25 -5.09
C ILE A 9 -2.71 -9.04 -3.79
N ALA A 10 -1.61 -9.57 -3.24
CA ALA A 10 -1.63 -10.29 -1.98
C ALA A 10 -2.16 -9.41 -0.84
N LEU A 11 -1.66 -8.18 -0.71
CA LEU A 11 -2.14 -7.20 0.28
C LEU A 11 -3.62 -6.87 0.10
N ALA A 12 -4.08 -6.65 -1.13
CA ALA A 12 -5.49 -6.39 -1.39
C ALA A 12 -6.37 -7.56 -0.91
N ILE A 13 -5.98 -8.80 -1.21
CA ILE A 13 -6.69 -10.00 -0.75
C ILE A 13 -6.69 -10.04 0.79
N LEU A 14 -5.54 -9.84 1.44
CA LEU A 14 -5.43 -9.80 2.90
C LEU A 14 -6.36 -8.78 3.55
N PHE A 15 -6.45 -7.56 3.00
CA PHE A 15 -7.37 -6.52 3.47
C PHE A 15 -8.85 -6.87 3.22
N PHE A 16 -9.18 -7.52 2.10
CA PHE A 16 -10.54 -8.04 1.90
C PHE A 16 -10.90 -9.15 2.88
N LEU A 17 -9.94 -10.03 3.24
CA LEU A 17 -10.16 -11.03 4.28
C LEU A 17 -10.37 -10.38 5.66
N CYS A 18 -9.80 -9.21 5.94
CA CYS A 18 -10.06 -8.47 7.17
C CYS A 18 -11.51 -7.98 7.31
N LEU A 19 -12.26 -7.83 6.21
CA LEU A 19 -13.69 -7.49 6.29
C LEU A 19 -14.53 -8.62 6.88
N LEU A 20 -14.06 -9.87 6.77
CA LEU A 20 -14.69 -10.99 7.46
C LEU A 20 -14.38 -10.84 8.95
N ASN A 21 -15.36 -11.15 9.82
CA ASN A 21 -15.17 -11.09 11.27
C ASN A 21 -14.18 -12.16 11.73
N MET A 22 -12.89 -11.84 11.61
CA MET A 22 -11.77 -12.69 12.02
C MET A 22 -11.34 -12.41 13.47
N PRO A 23 -10.62 -13.35 14.11
CA PRO A 23 -10.06 -13.12 15.44
C PRO A 23 -9.04 -11.98 15.44
N TYR A 24 -8.91 -11.30 16.57
CA TYR A 24 -8.04 -10.12 16.73
C TYR A 24 -6.59 -10.35 16.27
N GLY A 25 -6.04 -11.54 16.52
CA GLY A 25 -4.68 -11.90 16.11
C GLY A 25 -4.45 -11.86 14.60
N TYR A 26 -5.47 -12.09 13.79
CA TYR A 26 -5.36 -12.00 12.33
C TYR A 26 -5.12 -10.55 11.89
N TYR A 27 -5.86 -9.58 12.43
CA TYR A 27 -5.65 -8.16 12.12
C TYR A 27 -4.25 -7.69 12.48
N GLN A 28 -3.68 -8.20 13.58
CA GLN A 28 -2.32 -7.86 13.99
C GLN A 28 -1.28 -8.41 13.00
N LEU A 29 -1.49 -9.63 12.49
CA LEU A 29 -0.69 -10.22 11.40
C LEU A 29 -0.81 -9.41 10.11
N VAL A 30 -2.03 -9.05 9.69
CA VAL A 30 -2.25 -8.28 8.47
C VAL A 30 -1.58 -6.92 8.55
N ARG A 31 -1.62 -6.22 9.70
CA ARG A 31 -0.89 -4.95 9.89
C ARG A 31 0.61 -5.11 9.73
N PHE A 32 1.18 -6.18 10.28
CA PHE A 32 2.61 -6.46 10.14
C PHE A 32 3.00 -6.73 8.68
N LEU A 33 2.20 -7.54 7.97
CA LEU A 33 2.40 -7.82 6.54
C LEU A 33 2.19 -6.57 5.68
N ALA A 34 1.20 -5.75 6.00
CA ALA A 34 0.93 -4.47 5.36
C ALA A 34 2.10 -3.50 5.55
N PHE A 35 2.63 -3.38 6.76
CA PHE A 35 3.80 -2.55 7.05
C PHE A 35 5.00 -2.95 6.19
N ILE A 36 5.35 -4.23 6.17
CA ILE A 36 6.46 -4.74 5.35
C ILE A 36 6.19 -4.56 3.86
N GLY A 37 4.99 -4.89 3.40
CA GLY A 37 4.61 -4.78 2.00
C GLY A 37 4.62 -3.33 1.49
N PHE A 38 4.06 -2.40 2.26
CA PHE A 38 4.12 -0.97 1.94
C PHE A 38 5.53 -0.39 2.03
N GLY A 39 6.33 -0.82 3.01
CA GLY A 39 7.74 -0.44 3.11
C GLY A 39 8.52 -0.87 1.86
N TYR A 40 8.32 -2.10 1.38
CA TYR A 40 8.95 -2.58 0.15
C TYR A 40 8.50 -1.81 -1.09
N ILE A 41 7.19 -1.54 -1.23
CA ILE A 41 6.66 -0.76 -2.35
C ILE A 41 7.17 0.68 -2.31
N ALA A 42 7.26 1.29 -1.13
CA ALA A 42 7.82 2.64 -0.96
C ALA A 42 9.30 2.69 -1.36
N TYR A 43 10.09 1.67 -0.98
CA TYR A 43 11.49 1.55 -1.39
C TYR A 43 11.62 1.44 -2.91
N GLN A 44 10.80 0.61 -3.56
CA GLN A 44 10.80 0.51 -5.01
C GLN A 44 10.36 1.84 -5.67
N ALA A 45 9.33 2.51 -5.15
CA ALA A 45 8.88 3.81 -5.67
C ALA A 45 9.98 4.89 -5.55
N ASN A 46 10.84 4.82 -4.53
CA ASN A 46 11.99 5.70 -4.39
C ASN A 46 13.02 5.47 -5.52
N GLN A 47 13.29 4.21 -5.89
CA GLN A 47 14.17 3.89 -7.00
C GLN A 47 13.60 4.34 -8.37
N GLU A 48 12.28 4.35 -8.50
CA GLU A 48 11.59 4.81 -9.71
C GLU A 48 11.42 6.34 -9.78
N ASN A 49 12.05 7.11 -8.88
CA ASN A 49 11.91 8.58 -8.76
C ASN A 49 10.45 9.08 -8.60
N ASN A 50 9.52 8.19 -8.24
CA ASN A 50 8.13 8.55 -8.01
C ASN A 50 7.94 9.01 -6.57
N ASN A 51 8.32 10.27 -6.32
CA ASN A 51 8.29 10.88 -4.99
C ASN A 51 6.88 10.88 -4.38
N THR A 52 5.84 11.09 -5.18
CA THR A 52 4.45 11.07 -4.72
C THR A 52 4.04 9.69 -4.22
N ALA A 53 4.28 8.63 -5.02
CA ALA A 53 3.94 7.27 -4.63
C ALA A 53 4.76 6.82 -3.40
N LYS A 54 6.04 7.19 -3.33
CA LYS A 54 6.89 6.93 -2.16
C LYS A 54 6.28 7.49 -0.88
N ILE A 55 5.90 8.76 -0.87
CA ILE A 55 5.32 9.42 0.32
C ILE A 55 4.00 8.75 0.71
N ILE A 56 3.13 8.46 -0.25
CA ILE A 56 1.85 7.77 0.01
C ILE A 56 2.09 6.40 0.65
N TYR A 57 2.96 5.57 0.08
CA TYR A 57 3.22 4.23 0.61
C TYR A 57 3.99 4.27 1.95
N ALA A 58 4.88 5.23 2.15
CA ALA A 58 5.54 5.44 3.43
C ALA A 58 4.54 5.86 4.53
N ALA A 59 3.62 6.78 4.21
CA ALA A 59 2.55 7.18 5.12
C ALA A 59 1.63 6.00 5.45
N LEU A 60 1.28 5.17 4.46
CA LEU A 60 0.52 3.95 4.67
C LEU A 60 1.26 2.95 5.57
N ALA A 61 2.56 2.73 5.35
CA ALA A 61 3.36 1.89 6.25
C ALA A 61 3.29 2.43 7.69
N LEU A 62 3.49 3.73 7.89
CA LEU A 62 3.37 4.35 9.21
C LEU A 62 1.96 4.24 9.80
N LEU A 63 0.90 4.26 8.98
CA LEU A 63 -0.47 4.06 9.42
C LEU A 63 -0.71 2.62 9.92
N PHE A 64 -0.20 1.63 9.20
CA PHE A 64 -0.30 0.20 9.55
C PHE A 64 0.81 -0.28 10.48
N GLN A 65 1.59 0.63 11.07
CA GLN A 65 2.70 0.23 11.94
C GLN A 65 2.19 -0.57 13.14
N PRO A 66 2.83 -1.71 13.49
CA PRO A 66 2.42 -2.54 14.62
C PRO A 66 2.85 -1.96 15.99
N PHE A 67 3.66 -0.89 16.00
CA PHE A 67 4.29 -0.34 17.20
C PHE A 67 3.39 0.61 17.99
N VAL A 68 2.55 1.38 17.29
CA VAL A 68 1.64 2.34 17.92
C VAL A 68 0.27 1.69 18.04
N LYS A 69 -0.21 1.52 19.28
CA LYS A 69 -1.59 1.07 19.54
C LYS A 69 -2.57 2.18 19.17
N ILE A 70 -2.90 2.25 17.89
CA ILE A 70 -3.95 3.11 17.38
C ILE A 70 -5.29 2.41 17.63
N ALA A 71 -5.94 2.75 18.73
CA ALA A 71 -7.25 2.23 19.14
C ALA A 71 -8.40 2.92 18.38
N LEU A 72 -8.26 3.06 17.06
CA LEU A 72 -9.40 3.32 16.18
C LEU A 72 -10.28 2.06 16.29
N GLY A 73 -11.58 2.19 16.55
CA GLY A 73 -12.46 1.03 16.69
C GLY A 73 -12.45 0.12 15.44
N ARG A 74 -12.99 -1.10 15.57
CA ARG A 74 -13.06 -2.09 14.47
C ARG A 74 -13.68 -1.51 13.19
N GLU A 75 -14.75 -0.73 13.35
CA GLU A 75 -15.44 0.01 12.29
C GLU A 75 -14.48 0.87 11.46
N LEU A 76 -13.68 1.72 12.13
CA LEU A 76 -12.82 2.67 11.45
C LEU A 76 -11.63 1.98 10.78
N TRP A 77 -11.09 0.91 11.37
CA TRP A 77 -10.07 0.09 10.71
C TRP A 77 -10.61 -0.61 9.46
N ASN A 78 -11.84 -1.10 9.49
CA ASN A 78 -12.46 -1.69 8.30
C ASN A 78 -12.59 -0.66 7.18
N ILE A 79 -12.99 0.58 7.50
CA ILE A 79 -13.05 1.67 6.50
C ILE A 79 -11.66 1.94 5.91
N VAL A 80 -10.64 2.04 6.77
CA VAL A 80 -9.25 2.25 6.33
C VAL A 80 -8.78 1.09 5.44
N ASP A 81 -9.04 -0.17 5.83
CA ASP A 81 -8.67 -1.36 5.05
C ASP A 81 -9.34 -1.35 3.66
N VAL A 82 -10.63 -1.03 3.59
CA VAL A 82 -11.36 -0.92 2.31
C VAL A 82 -10.75 0.16 1.43
N LEU A 83 -10.53 1.36 1.98
CA LEU A 83 -9.96 2.48 1.23
C LEU A 83 -8.56 2.15 0.68
N VAL A 84 -7.75 1.47 1.49
CA VAL A 84 -6.39 1.07 1.15
C VAL A 84 -6.40 -0.06 0.11
N ALA A 85 -7.28 -1.05 0.25
CA ALA A 85 -7.47 -2.11 -0.73
C ALA A 85 -7.89 -1.54 -2.09
N ILE A 86 -8.85 -0.61 -2.12
CA ILE A 86 -9.27 0.08 -3.35
C ILE A 86 -8.11 0.90 -3.93
N GLY A 87 -7.37 1.65 -3.11
CA GLY A 87 -6.21 2.42 -3.56
C GLY A 87 -5.11 1.53 -4.17
N LEU A 88 -4.86 0.36 -3.58
CA LEU A 88 -3.95 -0.64 -4.11
C LEU A 88 -4.42 -1.18 -5.47
N LEU A 89 -5.71 -1.51 -5.61
CA LEU A 89 -6.30 -1.95 -6.88
C LEU A 89 -6.17 -0.88 -7.96
N ILE A 90 -6.56 0.37 -7.68
CA ILE A 90 -6.41 1.49 -8.62
C ILE A 90 -4.93 1.65 -9.03
N SER A 91 -4.00 1.54 -8.08
CA SER A 91 -2.57 1.63 -8.38
C SER A 91 -2.02 0.47 -9.23
N ILE A 92 -2.68 -0.69 -9.24
CA ILE A 92 -2.35 -1.78 -10.18
C ILE A 92 -2.85 -1.43 -11.59
N PHE A 93 -4.04 -0.83 -11.70
CA PHE A 93 -4.67 -0.44 -12.97
C PHE A 93 -4.10 0.85 -13.58
N GLN A 94 -3.59 1.77 -12.76
CA GLN A 94 -2.73 2.85 -13.21
C GLN A 94 -1.41 2.24 -13.69
N LYS A 95 -1.40 1.79 -14.95
CA LYS A 95 -0.16 1.65 -15.72
C LYS A 95 0.65 2.91 -15.47
N ARG A 96 1.90 2.74 -15.04
CA ARG A 96 2.89 3.83 -14.99
C ARG A 96 2.69 4.60 -16.29
N LYS A 97 2.23 5.85 -16.20
CA LYS A 97 2.56 6.81 -17.24
C LYS A 97 4.07 6.86 -17.16
N THR A 98 4.73 6.04 -17.97
CA THR A 98 6.10 6.32 -18.40
C THR A 98 6.03 7.78 -18.79
N THR A 99 6.63 8.63 -17.96
CA THR A 99 6.95 9.99 -18.35
C THR A 99 7.68 9.83 -19.66
N MET A 100 6.99 10.10 -20.76
CA MET A 100 7.63 10.34 -22.03
C MET A 100 8.48 11.56 -21.75
N GLU A 101 9.77 11.33 -21.52
CA GLU A 101 10.80 12.35 -21.57
C GLU A 101 10.61 13.09 -22.89
N LYS A 102 10.03 14.30 -22.83
CA LYS A 102 10.15 15.21 -23.96
C LYS A 102 11.61 15.64 -24.00
N PRO A 103 12.28 15.48 -25.14
CA PRO A 103 13.71 15.64 -25.25
C PRO A 103 14.10 17.08 -24.95
N ASN A 104 15.20 17.20 -24.21
CA ASN A 104 16.01 18.39 -24.04
C ASN A 104 16.14 19.18 -25.35
N SER A 105 15.41 20.29 -25.47
CA SER A 105 15.67 21.31 -26.49
C SER A 105 16.81 22.20 -25.99
N ARG A 106 18.03 21.80 -26.37
CA ARG A 106 19.23 22.64 -26.37
C ARG A 106 18.90 24.09 -26.75
N LYS A 107 19.32 25.04 -25.92
CA LYS A 107 19.86 26.30 -26.42
C LYS A 107 21.29 26.04 -26.91
#